data_AF-A0A1E5H757-F1
#
_entry.id   AF-A0A1E5H757-F1
#
_cell.length_a   1.000
_cell.length_b   1.000
_cell.length_c   1.000
_cell.angle_alpha   90.00
_cell.angle_beta   90.00
_cell.angle_gamma   90.00
#
_symmetry.space_group_name_H-M   'P 1'
#
loop_
_entity.id
_entity.type
_entity.pdbx_description
1 polymer ?
#
loop_
_entity_poly.entity_id
_entity_poly.type
_entity_poly.pdbx_seq_one_letter_code
_entity_poly.pdbx_strand_id
1 'polypeptide(L)' 'MKIKYLVSLAIGLIMVFVLQTISYLNWLLVDQDVINGIRDQYLFLKTPLMIIPVLFISYFIYGLRSKKTKD' A
#
# COMPACT_ATOMS: atom_id res chain seq x y z
N MET A 1 12.91 -20.07 -7.53
CA MET A 1 11.42 -19.97 -7.42
C MET A 1 10.96 -18.96 -6.37
N LYS A 2 11.47 -18.99 -5.12
CA LYS A 2 11.04 -18.10 -4.01
C LYS A 2 11.07 -16.58 -4.31
N ILE A 3 12.06 -16.11 -5.09
CA ILE A 3 12.19 -14.69 -5.45
C ILE A 3 11.03 -14.21 -6.35
N LYS A 4 10.53 -15.05 -7.28
CA LYS A 4 9.43 -14.67 -8.18
C LYS A 4 8.12 -14.39 -7.42
N TYR A 5 7.80 -15.23 -6.44
CA TYR A 5 6.65 -15.02 -5.56
C TYR A 5 6.78 -13.74 -4.72
N LEU A 6 8.00 -13.43 -4.29
CA LEU A 6 8.29 -12.22 -3.54
C LEU A 6 8.12 -10.95 -4.35
N VAL A 7 8.62 -10.95 -5.59
CA VAL A 7 8.43 -9.85 -6.52
C VAL A 7 6.95 -9.67 -6.85
N SER A 8 6.22 -10.77 -7.09
CA SER A 8 4.77 -10.72 -7.33
C SER A 8 3.99 -10.18 -6.12
N LEU A 9 4.37 -10.56 -4.90
CA LEU A 9 3.76 -10.05 -3.67
C LEU A 9 4.02 -8.55 -3.51
N ALA A 10 5.25 -8.10 -3.75
CA ALA A 10 5.61 -6.68 -3.68
C ALA A 10 4.83 -5.85 -4.70
N ILE A 11 4.73 -6.31 -5.95
CA ILE A 11 3.95 -5.63 -7.00
C ILE A 11 2.47 -5.57 -6.61
N GLY A 12 1.90 -6.67 -6.12
CA GLY A 12 0.51 -6.70 -5.66
C GLY A 12 0.24 -5.70 -4.54
N LEU A 13 1.12 -5.63 -3.53
CA LEU A 13 1.00 -4.66 -2.44
C LEU A 13 1.14 -3.21 -2.92
N ILE A 14 2.06 -2.93 -3.85
CA ILE A 14 2.22 -1.61 -4.46
C ILE A 14 0.93 -1.22 -5.20
N MET A 15 0.37 -2.14 -5.99
CA MET A 15 -0.85 -1.87 -6.75
C MET A 15 -2.05 -1.57 -5.85
N VAL A 16 -2.21 -2.33 -4.76
CA VAL A 16 -3.23 -2.07 -3.75
C VAL A 16 -3.00 -0.70 -3.08
N PHE A 17 -1.76 -0.35 -2.76
CA PHE A 17 -1.43 0.96 -2.17
C PHE A 17 -1.79 2.14 -3.09
N VAL A 18 -1.48 2.02 -4.38
CA VAL A 18 -1.81 3.05 -5.38
C VAL A 18 -3.32 3.21 -5.50
N LEU A 19 -4.08 2.12 -5.61
CA LEU A 19 -5.54 2.16 -5.70
C LEU A 19 -6.17 2.81 -4.46
N GLN A 20 -5.67 2.47 -3.28
CA GLN A 20 -6.13 3.07 -2.02
C GLN A 20 -5.81 4.57 -1.95
N THR A 21 -4.63 4.98 -2.43
CA THR A 21 -4.22 6.39 -2.48
C THR A 21 -5.12 7.21 -3.42
N ILE A 22 -5.39 6.69 -4.63
CA ILE A 22 -6.28 7.35 -5.61
C ILE A 22 -7.69 7.47 -5.05
N SER A 23 -8.20 6.40 -4.45
CA SER A 23 -9.52 6.41 -3.81
C SER A 23 -9.58 7.46 -2.69
N TYR A 24 -8.54 7.56 -1.85
CA TYR A 24 -8.47 8.55 -0.77
C TYR A 24 -8.45 9.99 -1.29
N LEU A 25 -7.68 10.26 -2.35
CA LEU A 25 -7.66 11.56 -3.00
C LEU A 25 -9.03 11.91 -3.60
N ASN A 26 -9.72 10.96 -4.22
CA ASN A 26 -11.07 11.19 -4.73
C ASN A 26 -12.03 11.58 -3.60
N TRP A 27 -11.99 10.86 -2.47
CA TRP A 27 -12.80 11.24 -1.31
C TRP A 27 -12.46 12.64 -0.79
N LEU A 28 -11.19 13.00 -0.69
CA LEU A 28 -10.76 14.31 -0.21
C LEU A 28 -11.25 15.44 -1.13
N LEU A 29 -11.11 15.26 -2.44
CA LEU A 29 -11.52 16.25 -3.44
C LEU A 29 -13.05 16.42 -3.49
N VAL A 30 -13.81 15.33 -3.29
CA VAL A 30 -15.27 15.39 -3.17
C VAL A 30 -15.69 16.05 -1.86
N ASP A 31 -15.03 15.74 -0.74
CA ASP A 31 -15.35 16.29 0.58
C ASP A 31 -15.07 17.80 0.66
N GLN A 32 -14.03 18.26 -0.05
CA GLN A 32 -13.68 19.67 -0.17
C GLN A 32 -14.47 20.43 -1.25
N ASP A 33 -15.45 19.77 -1.88
CA ASP A 33 -16.28 20.32 -2.95
C ASP A 33 -15.46 20.84 -4.16
N VAL A 34 -14.24 20.31 -4.34
CA VAL A 34 -13.34 20.66 -5.44
C VAL A 34 -13.77 19.97 -6.73
N ILE A 35 -14.37 18.78 -6.62
CA ILE A 35 -14.92 18.02 -7.74
C ILE A 35 -16.33 17.52 -7.42
N ASN A 36 -17.23 17.56 -8.40
CA ASN A 36 -18.50 16.84 -8.35
C ASN A 36 -18.26 15.35 -8.62
N GLY A 37 -18.05 14.58 -7.56
CA GLY A 37 -17.78 13.14 -7.62
C GLY A 37 -18.63 12.34 -6.65
N ILE A 38 -18.75 11.03 -6.89
CA ILE A 38 -19.43 10.12 -5.98
C ILE A 38 -18.50 9.83 -4.80
N ARG A 39 -19.00 10.06 -3.59
CA ARG A 39 -18.29 9.74 -2.35
C ARG A 39 -18.23 8.22 -2.22
N ASP A 40 -17.07 7.65 -2.52
CA ASP A 40 -16.85 6.22 -2.43
C ASP A 40 -16.92 5.77 -0.96
N GLN A 41 -18.00 5.07 -0.59
CA GLN A 41 -18.23 4.62 0.79
C GLN A 41 -17.29 3.46 1.19
N TYR A 42 -16.64 2.81 0.22
CA TYR A 42 -15.68 1.74 0.45
C TYR A 42 -14.28 2.25 0.83
N LEU A 43 -14.12 3.57 0.98
CA LEU A 43 -12.92 4.22 1.53
C LEU A 43 -12.63 3.87 3.00
N PHE A 44 -13.46 3.02 3.61
CA PHE A 44 -13.48 2.74 5.04
C PHE A 44 -12.23 2.05 5.60
N LEU A 45 -11.25 1.85 4.75
CA LEU A 45 -10.00 1.27 5.11
C LEU A 45 -8.98 2.42 4.98
N LYS A 46 -8.98 3.35 5.96
CA LYS A 46 -7.75 4.12 6.30
C LYS A 46 -6.58 3.18 6.63
N THR A 47 -6.92 1.95 6.99
CA THR A 47 -6.06 0.89 7.50
C THR A 47 -5.03 0.39 6.48
N PRO A 48 -5.34 0.07 5.20
CA PRO A 48 -4.37 -0.35 4.20
C PRO A 48 -3.36 0.73 3.82
N LEU A 49 -3.75 2.01 3.78
CA LEU A 49 -2.78 3.11 3.56
C LEU A 49 -1.71 3.15 4.65
N MET A 50 -2.04 2.79 5.90
CA MET A 50 -1.08 2.70 7.00
C MET A 50 -0.39 1.33 7.10
N ILE A 51 -1.12 0.24 6.85
CA ILE A 51 -0.63 -1.14 7.01
C ILE A 51 0.35 -1.51 5.89
N ILE A 52 0.09 -1.12 4.64
CA ILE A 52 0.95 -1.52 3.52
C ILE A 52 2.38 -0.98 3.67
N PRO A 53 2.60 0.31 4.01
CA PRO A 53 3.95 0.82 4.31
C PRO A 53 4.63 0.08 5.47
N VAL A 54 3.90 -0.25 6.54
CA VAL A 54 4.43 -0.99 7.70
C VAL A 54 4.85 -2.41 7.31
N LEU A 55 4.05 -3.10 6.49
CA LEU A 55 4.40 -4.41 5.94
C LEU A 55 5.63 -4.32 5.03
N PHE A 56 5.74 -3.25 4.24
CA PHE A 56 6.90 -3.03 3.37
C PHE A 56 8.18 -2.80 4.17
N ILE A 57 8.14 -1.96 5.20
CA ILE A 57 9.27 -1.63 6.07
C ILE A 57 9.70 -2.85 6.88
N SER A 58 8.76 -3.56 7.50
CA SER A 58 9.06 -4.77 8.27
C SER A 58 9.68 -5.87 7.40
N TYR A 59 9.17 -6.07 6.19
CA TYR A 59 9.73 -7.02 5.23
C TYR A 59 11.15 -6.62 4.78
N PHE A 60 11.37 -5.34 4.50
CA PHE A 60 12.69 -4.81 4.13
C PHE A 60 13.72 -5.00 5.25
N ILE A 61 13.36 -4.68 6.50
CA ILE A 61 14.21 -4.88 7.68
C ILE A 61 14.57 -6.36 7.85
N TYR A 62 13.60 -7.27 7.69
CA TYR A 62 13.85 -8.71 7.74
C TYR A 62 14.86 -9.15 6.67
N GLY A 63 14.71 -8.66 5.44
CA GLY A 63 15.65 -8.92 4.34
C GLY A 63 17.09 -8.46 4.65
N LEU A 64 17.24 -7.24 5.18
CA LEU A 64 18.55 -6.70 5.58
C LEU A 64 19.20 -7.53 6.70
N ARG A 65 18.43 -7.91 7.72
CA ARG A 65 18.93 -8.71 8.86
C ARG A 65 19.35 -10.11 8.42
N SER A 66 18.58 -10.74 7.53
CA SER A 66 18.91 -12.06 6.98
C SER A 66 20.20 -12.04 6.15
N LYS A 67 20.45 -10.96 5.39
CA LYS A 67 21.67 -10.81 4.60
C LYS A 67 22.91 -10.66 5.49
N LYS A 68 22.81 -9.88 6.57
CA LYS A 68 23.89 -9.62 7.54
C LYS A 68 24.30 -10.85 8.38
N THR A 69 23.48 -11.90 8.43
CA THR A 69 23.78 -13.12 9.19
C THR A 69 24.52 -14.19 8.36
N LYS A 70 24.71 -13.92 7.05
CA LYS A 70 25.38 -14.83 6.12
C LYS A 70 26.77 -14.36 5.69
N ASP A 71 27.16 -13.14 6.08
CA ASP A 71 28.52 -12.60 5.99
C ASP A 71 29.20 -12.79 7.36
#